data_AF-A0AA38YIJ3-F1
#
_entry.id   AF-A0AA38YIJ3-F1
#
_cell.length_a   1.000
_cell.length_b   1.000
_cell.length_c   1.000
_cell.angle_alpha   90.00
_cell.angle_beta   90.00
_cell.angle_gamma   90.00
#
_symmetry.space_group_name_H-M   'P 1'
#
loop_
_entity.id
_entity.type
_entity.pdbx_description
1 polymer ?
#
loop_
_entity_poly.entity_id
_entity_poly.type
_entity_poly.pdbx_seq_one_letter_code
_entity_poly.pdbx_strand_id
1 'polypeptide(L)'
;MMRTLSLELFHICSVDGGYTRSLRNQFPKQRNPPLPIPVLKKRKRLRFTHSSFICSATLAVMPDEKKKVFDVESAASLVKELRGSFNAGKTKSYEWRIAQLKGIEKMIDEREKDIIEALHEDLSKPELEAFVSEVSMSKGACKLALKELGHWMKPEKAKTSMTTYPSSAEIVSEPLGVVLVISTWNYPFLLSIDPVIGAIAAGNAVVLKPSEIAPAISTLLSKLLEEYLDNSSIRVVEGAVAETTALLEQKWDKIFYTGSPRVGRIVMAAAAKHLTPVTLELGGKCPVVVDSNVNLQVAVRRIIAGKWACNNGQACIAPDYVITTKDFAPKLIDVLRHELEEFFGKNPIESEDMSRIVSVQHFKRLTRLLDEDEVSDKIIIGGQRDENQL
;
A
#
# COMPACT_ATOMS: atom_id res chain seq x y z
N MET A 1 -6.64 -28.04 9.45
CA MET A 1 -7.35 -26.75 9.47
C MET A 1 -6.31 -25.69 9.82
N MET A 2 -5.59 -25.17 8.82
CA MET A 2 -4.53 -24.19 9.00
C MET A 2 -5.15 -22.87 9.48
N ARG A 3 -4.78 -22.42 10.68
CA ARG A 3 -5.03 -21.04 11.12
C ARG A 3 -4.06 -20.15 10.35
N THR A 4 -4.54 -19.54 9.28
CA THR A 4 -3.86 -18.39 8.68
C THR A 4 -3.89 -17.27 9.72
N LEU A 5 -2.73 -16.92 10.27
CA LEU A 5 -2.55 -15.70 11.07
C LEU A 5 -2.71 -14.49 10.14
N SER A 6 -3.96 -14.20 9.80
CA SER A 6 -4.40 -12.96 9.16
C SER A 6 -5.58 -12.45 9.97
N LEU A 7 -5.36 -12.14 11.25
CA LEU A 7 -6.34 -11.53 12.13
C LEU A 7 -5.61 -10.99 13.36
N GLU A 8 -5.08 -9.76 13.24
CA GLU A 8 -4.99 -8.74 14.29
C GLU A 8 -4.29 -7.49 13.72
N LEU A 9 -4.97 -6.80 12.81
CA LEU A 9 -4.57 -5.47 12.32
C LEU A 9 -5.83 -4.62 12.10
N PHE A 10 -6.55 -4.38 13.20
CA PHE A 10 -7.64 -3.39 13.25
C PHE A 10 -7.52 -2.57 14.53
N HIS A 11 -6.53 -1.68 14.54
CA HIS A 11 -6.41 -0.66 15.57
C HIS A 11 -6.02 0.71 14.99
N ILE A 12 -6.84 1.21 14.06
CA ILE A 12 -6.93 2.65 13.77
C ILE A 12 -8.41 3.01 13.63
N CYS A 13 -9.08 3.13 14.79
CA CYS A 13 -10.27 3.99 15.07
C CYS A 13 -10.93 3.67 16.44
N SER A 14 -10.21 3.12 17.42
CA SER A 14 -10.63 3.22 18.84
C SER A 14 -9.83 4.33 19.50
N VAL A 15 -10.46 5.49 19.62
CA VAL A 15 -10.03 6.51 20.58
C VAL A 15 -10.49 6.01 21.94
N ASP A 16 -9.57 5.50 22.75
CA ASP A 16 -9.87 5.17 24.14
C ASP A 16 -10.30 6.43 24.87
N GLY A 17 -11.57 6.44 25.26
CA GLY A 17 -12.14 7.42 26.16
C GLY A 17 -11.74 7.10 27.60
N GLY A 18 -11.15 8.09 28.27
CA GLY A 18 -11.10 8.17 29.73
C GLY A 18 -9.72 7.89 30.32
N TYR A 19 -9.00 8.94 30.70
CA TYR A 19 -8.84 9.31 32.12
C TYR A 19 -8.10 10.64 32.20
N THR A 20 -8.83 11.67 32.65
CA THR A 20 -8.28 12.97 33.03
C THR A 20 -7.33 12.82 34.22
N ARG A 21 -6.07 13.24 34.06
CA ARG A 21 -5.29 13.77 35.18
C ARG A 21 -4.28 14.82 34.70
N SER A 22 -4.40 16.00 35.28
CA SER A 22 -3.58 17.17 35.00
C SER A 22 -2.10 16.94 35.32
N LEU A 23 -1.22 17.33 34.41
CA LEU A 23 0.15 17.70 34.76
C LEU A 23 0.47 19.05 34.11
N ARG A 24 0.39 20.08 34.93
CA ARG A 24 0.99 21.40 34.72
C ARG A 24 2.52 21.28 34.71
N ASN A 25 3.13 22.09 33.85
CA ASN A 25 4.48 22.65 33.94
C ASN A 25 5.65 21.65 34.00
N GLN A 26 6.45 21.62 32.93
CA GLN A 26 7.90 21.78 32.96
C GLN A 26 8.50 21.62 31.55
N PHE A 27 8.79 22.72 30.85
CA PHE A 27 9.90 22.81 29.90
C PHE A 27 10.37 24.27 29.79
N PRO A 28 11.67 24.58 29.98
CA PRO A 28 12.19 25.94 29.88
C PRO A 28 12.38 26.39 28.43
N LYS A 29 12.03 27.64 28.17
CA LYS A 29 12.28 28.36 26.91
C LYS A 29 13.78 28.56 26.71
N GLN A 30 14.34 28.06 25.61
CA GLN A 30 15.57 28.59 25.02
C GLN A 30 15.29 29.08 23.60
N ARG A 31 15.46 30.39 23.41
CA ARG A 31 15.42 31.08 22.13
C ARG A 31 16.83 31.08 21.56
N ASN A 32 17.04 30.50 20.38
CA ASN A 32 18.24 30.72 19.58
C ASN A 32 17.96 31.78 18.49
N PRO A 33 18.86 32.75 18.27
CA PRO A 33 18.70 33.79 17.24
C PRO A 33 19.02 33.25 15.82
N PRO A 34 18.50 33.90 14.76
CA PRO A 34 18.60 33.40 13.39
C PRO A 34 20.00 33.62 12.78
N LEU A 35 20.46 32.65 12.00
CA LEU A 35 21.69 32.72 11.19
C LEU A 35 21.47 33.58 9.92
N PRO A 36 22.49 34.32 9.45
CA PRO A 36 22.35 35.26 8.33
C PRO A 36 22.39 34.59 6.95
N ILE A 37 21.52 35.07 6.06
CA ILE A 37 21.36 34.70 4.64
C ILE A 37 22.48 35.37 3.80
N PRO A 38 23.21 34.65 2.93
CA PRO A 38 24.15 35.28 2.00
C PRO A 38 23.44 35.90 0.79
N VAL A 39 23.80 37.16 0.51
CA VAL A 39 23.33 38.01 -0.58
C VAL A 39 23.80 37.51 -1.96
N LEU A 40 22.86 37.33 -2.89
CA LEU A 40 23.07 37.08 -4.32
C LEU A 40 23.82 38.25 -5.00
N LYS A 41 25.05 38.01 -5.47
CA LYS A 41 25.78 38.94 -6.34
C LYS A 41 25.31 38.80 -7.80
N LYS A 42 24.77 39.89 -8.35
CA LYS A 42 24.42 40.07 -9.77
C LYS A 42 25.60 39.71 -10.68
N ARG A 43 25.44 38.72 -11.56
CA ARG A 43 26.37 38.46 -12.69
C ARG A 43 25.99 39.30 -13.90
N LYS A 44 27.02 39.91 -14.50
CA LYS A 44 26.97 40.80 -15.67
C LYS A 44 26.53 40.03 -16.93
N ARG A 45 25.66 40.66 -17.74
CA ARG A 45 25.30 40.19 -19.10
C ARG A 45 26.53 40.25 -20.01
N LEU A 46 26.97 39.12 -20.54
CA LEU A 46 27.86 39.06 -21.69
C LEU A 46 27.02 39.00 -22.98
N ARG A 47 27.32 39.89 -23.92
CA ARG A 47 26.82 39.84 -25.31
C ARG A 47 27.63 38.79 -26.05
N PHE A 48 26.96 37.83 -26.68
CA PHE A 48 27.58 36.90 -27.64
C PHE A 48 27.13 37.26 -29.06
N THR A 49 28.13 37.52 -29.89
CA THR A 49 28.06 37.74 -31.33
C THR A 49 27.70 36.43 -32.05
N HIS A 50 26.77 36.49 -33.00
CA HIS A 50 26.39 35.36 -33.84
C HIS A 50 27.55 34.95 -34.76
N SER A 51 27.99 33.69 -34.66
CA SER A 51 28.77 33.01 -35.70
C SER A 51 28.01 31.75 -36.10
N SER A 52 27.62 31.71 -37.37
CA SER A 52 26.92 30.60 -38.01
C SER A 52 27.88 29.44 -38.26
N PHE A 53 27.74 28.36 -37.49
CA PHE A 53 28.31 27.06 -37.83
C PHE A 53 27.20 26.13 -38.32
N ILE A 54 27.34 25.70 -39.58
CA ILE A 54 26.52 24.68 -40.21
C ILE A 54 26.95 23.33 -39.61
N CYS A 55 26.05 22.68 -38.85
CA CYS A 55 26.26 21.33 -38.33
C CYS A 55 25.36 20.37 -39.13
N SER A 56 25.96 19.62 -40.06
CA SER A 56 25.30 18.46 -40.66
C SER A 56 25.28 17.32 -39.65
N ALA A 57 24.15 17.12 -38.99
CA ALA A 57 23.90 15.94 -38.16
C ALA A 57 23.38 14.81 -39.05
N THR A 58 24.27 13.90 -39.43
CA THR A 58 23.88 12.59 -39.94
C THR A 58 23.22 11.83 -38.79
N LEU A 59 21.90 11.62 -38.86
CA LEU A 59 21.15 10.78 -37.94
C LEU A 59 21.62 9.33 -38.08
N ALA A 60 22.58 8.93 -37.24
CA ALA A 60 22.85 7.53 -36.99
C ALA A 60 21.67 6.98 -36.17
N VAL A 61 20.79 6.23 -36.83
CA VAL A 61 19.79 5.39 -36.17
C VAL A 61 20.56 4.34 -35.39
N MET A 62 20.70 4.55 -34.08
CA MET A 62 21.18 3.50 -33.19
C MET A 62 20.08 2.42 -33.13
N PRO A 63 20.43 1.13 -33.23
CA PRO A 63 19.44 0.07 -33.13
C PRO A 63 18.80 0.11 -31.75
N ASP A 64 17.47 0.12 -31.76
CA ASP A 64 16.60 -0.01 -30.61
C ASP A 64 16.99 -1.29 -29.84
N GLU A 65 17.62 -1.15 -28.67
CA GLU A 65 17.83 -2.27 -27.77
C GLU A 65 16.45 -2.79 -27.39
N LYS A 66 16.04 -3.91 -28.00
CA LYS A 66 14.81 -4.62 -27.61
C LYS A 66 14.88 -4.92 -26.12
N LYS A 67 14.19 -4.09 -25.32
CA LYS A 67 13.97 -4.33 -23.89
C LYS A 67 13.42 -5.74 -23.76
N LYS A 68 14.19 -6.64 -23.14
CA LYS A 68 13.83 -8.06 -23.02
C LYS A 68 12.51 -8.15 -22.27
N VAL A 69 11.45 -8.56 -22.96
CA VAL A 69 10.10 -8.68 -22.39
C VAL A 69 10.13 -9.80 -21.34
N PHE A 70 9.57 -9.54 -20.15
CA PHE A 70 9.43 -10.58 -19.12
C PHE A 70 8.30 -11.54 -19.52
N ASP A 71 8.68 -12.69 -20.02
CA ASP A 71 7.80 -13.72 -20.56
C ASP A 71 7.70 -14.95 -19.65
N VAL A 72 6.98 -15.97 -20.11
CA VAL A 72 6.74 -17.22 -19.38
C VAL A 72 8.06 -17.95 -19.07
N GLU A 73 9.01 -17.94 -20.00
CA GLU A 73 10.32 -18.57 -19.82
C GLU A 73 11.16 -17.83 -18.76
N SER A 74 11.13 -16.49 -18.80
CA SER A 74 11.77 -15.64 -17.79
C SER A 74 11.16 -15.86 -16.41
N ALA A 75 9.84 -15.97 -16.31
CA ALA A 75 9.13 -16.30 -15.08
C ALA A 75 9.52 -17.69 -14.56
N ALA A 76 9.59 -18.70 -15.44
CA ALA A 76 10.00 -20.05 -15.08
C ALA A 76 11.44 -20.10 -14.55
N SER A 77 12.38 -19.39 -15.19
CA SER A 77 13.77 -19.29 -14.72
C SER A 77 13.84 -18.65 -13.33
N LEU A 78 13.14 -17.53 -13.14
CA LEU A 78 13.09 -16.81 -11.87
C LEU A 78 12.54 -17.70 -10.74
N VAL A 79 11.43 -18.41 -10.99
CA VAL A 79 10.82 -19.32 -10.00
C VAL A 79 11.75 -20.50 -9.70
N LYS A 80 12.46 -21.02 -10.71
CA LYS A 80 13.44 -22.11 -10.52
C LYS A 80 14.59 -21.68 -9.61
N GLU A 81 15.13 -20.48 -9.79
CA GLU A 81 16.19 -19.91 -8.95
C GLU A 81 15.73 -19.78 -7.50
N LEU A 82 14.57 -19.15 -7.28
CA LEU A 82 14.00 -18.95 -5.94
C LEU A 82 13.70 -20.27 -5.23
N ARG A 83 13.16 -21.24 -5.97
CA ARG A 83 12.88 -22.59 -5.44
C ARG A 83 14.17 -23.33 -5.10
N GLY A 84 15.25 -23.11 -5.88
CA GLY A 84 16.59 -23.58 -5.55
C GLY A 84 17.11 -23.00 -4.23
N SER A 85 17.01 -21.68 -4.04
CA SER A 85 17.40 -21.00 -2.79
C SER A 85 16.60 -21.51 -1.59
N PHE A 86 15.28 -21.63 -1.74
CA PHE A 86 14.39 -22.15 -0.71
C PHE A 86 14.73 -23.60 -0.34
N ASN A 87 14.91 -24.48 -1.32
CA ASN A 87 15.22 -25.90 -1.10
C ASN A 87 16.60 -26.11 -0.46
N ALA A 88 17.55 -25.20 -0.68
CA ALA A 88 18.83 -25.18 0.02
C ALA A 88 18.69 -24.81 1.52
N GLY A 89 17.50 -24.41 1.96
CA GLY A 89 17.19 -24.08 3.35
C GLY A 89 17.55 -22.65 3.74
N LYS A 90 17.94 -21.80 2.79
CA LYS A 90 18.46 -20.44 3.06
C LYS A 90 17.49 -19.59 3.87
N THR A 91 16.20 -19.67 3.57
CA THR A 91 15.15 -18.85 4.19
C THR A 91 14.63 -19.41 5.53
N LYS A 92 15.08 -20.60 5.94
CA LYS A 92 14.51 -21.30 7.11
C LYS A 92 14.99 -20.74 8.44
N SER A 93 16.24 -20.28 8.52
CA SER A 93 16.86 -19.87 9.78
C SER A 93 16.25 -18.60 10.36
N TYR A 94 16.24 -18.50 11.69
CA TYR A 94 15.79 -17.30 12.40
C TYR A 94 16.65 -16.09 12.02
N GLU A 95 17.95 -16.29 11.89
CA GLU A 95 18.94 -15.25 11.58
C GLU A 95 18.71 -14.63 10.21
N TRP A 96 18.39 -15.45 9.19
CA TRP A 96 18.09 -14.94 7.86
C TRP A 96 16.83 -14.08 7.88
N ARG A 97 15.76 -14.56 8.53
CA ARG A 97 14.48 -13.83 8.63
C ARG A 97 14.65 -12.50 9.37
N ILE A 98 15.36 -12.49 10.50
CA ILE A 98 15.68 -11.25 11.23
C ILE A 98 16.50 -10.30 10.37
N ALA A 99 17.50 -10.79 9.64
CA ALA A 99 18.31 -9.95 8.77
C ALA A 99 17.46 -9.26 7.69
N GLN A 100 16.55 -10.00 7.04
CA GLN A 100 15.66 -9.43 6.03
C GLN A 100 14.68 -8.41 6.62
N LEU A 101 14.06 -8.73 7.76
CA LEU A 101 13.14 -7.81 8.45
C LEU A 101 13.86 -6.53 8.90
N LYS A 102 15.09 -6.63 9.41
CA LYS A 102 15.92 -5.45 9.70
C LYS A 102 16.29 -4.67 8.44
N GLY A 103 16.48 -5.35 7.31
CA GLY A 103 16.65 -4.72 6.00
C GLY A 103 15.45 -3.86 5.62
N ILE A 104 14.23 -4.37 5.81
CA ILE A 104 12.99 -3.61 5.58
C ILE A 104 12.87 -2.43 6.54
N GLU A 105 13.11 -2.64 7.85
CA GLU A 105 13.06 -1.54 8.84
C GLU A 105 14.06 -0.43 8.46
N LYS A 106 15.30 -0.81 8.12
CA LYS A 106 16.34 0.14 7.69
C LYS A 106 15.97 0.87 6.40
N MET A 107 15.42 0.14 5.41
CA MET A 107 14.96 0.71 4.14
C MET A 107 13.89 1.79 4.38
N ILE A 108 12.90 1.49 5.21
CA ILE A 108 11.83 2.45 5.55
C ILE A 108 12.43 3.68 6.23
N ASP A 109 13.35 3.49 7.19
CA ASP A 109 13.94 4.59 7.96
C ASP A 109 14.85 5.49 7.12
N GLU A 110 15.65 4.91 6.22
CA GLU A 110 16.59 5.67 5.40
C GLU A 110 15.92 6.32 4.18
N ARG A 111 14.83 5.74 3.68
CA ARG A 111 14.18 6.13 2.43
C ARG A 111 12.75 6.64 2.61
N GLU A 112 12.37 7.01 3.83
CA GLU A 112 11.05 7.55 4.17
C GLU A 112 10.65 8.70 3.24
N LYS A 113 11.57 9.64 3.01
CA LYS A 113 11.33 10.80 2.14
C LYS A 113 11.06 10.38 0.70
N ASP A 114 11.88 9.47 0.15
CA ASP A 114 11.72 8.97 -1.21
C ASP A 114 10.37 8.23 -1.37
N ILE A 115 9.94 7.50 -0.34
CA ILE A 115 8.65 6.80 -0.32
C ILE A 115 7.50 7.82 -0.36
N ILE A 116 7.55 8.86 0.48
CA ILE A 116 6.54 9.91 0.51
C ILE A 116 6.49 10.67 -0.82
N GLU A 117 7.65 11.00 -1.40
CA GLU A 117 7.73 11.68 -2.70
C GLU A 117 7.10 10.84 -3.82
N ALA A 118 7.39 9.54 -3.87
CA ALA A 118 6.79 8.65 -4.86
C ALA A 118 5.27 8.45 -4.65
N LEU A 119 4.80 8.40 -3.40
CA LEU A 119 3.37 8.38 -3.09
C LEU A 119 2.66 9.66 -3.53
N HIS A 120 3.33 10.81 -3.38
CA HIS A 120 2.83 12.07 -3.88
C HIS A 120 2.79 12.10 -5.42
N GLU A 121 3.79 11.54 -6.10
CA GLU A 121 3.78 11.46 -7.57
C GLU A 121 2.63 10.61 -8.11
N ASP A 122 2.35 9.46 -7.49
CA ASP A 122 1.34 8.52 -7.98
C ASP A 122 -0.11 8.89 -7.60
N LEU A 123 -0.31 9.56 -6.45
CA LEU A 123 -1.65 9.78 -5.86
C LEU A 123 -1.90 11.21 -5.39
N SER A 124 -0.94 12.12 -5.57
CA SER A 124 -0.93 13.44 -4.91
C SER A 124 -1.25 13.32 -3.42
N LYS A 125 -0.72 12.26 -2.78
CA LYS A 125 -1.02 11.92 -1.39
C LYS A 125 -0.33 12.93 -0.46
N PRO A 126 -1.07 13.62 0.43
CA PRO A 126 -0.49 14.53 1.40
C PRO A 126 0.55 13.84 2.27
N GLU A 127 1.63 14.55 2.65
CA GLU A 127 2.77 13.99 3.40
C GLU A 127 2.33 13.28 4.68
N LEU A 128 1.47 13.92 5.48
CA LEU A 128 0.98 13.33 6.73
C LEU A 128 0.12 12.09 6.47
N GLU A 129 -0.71 12.10 5.42
CA GLU A 129 -1.52 10.96 5.03
C GLU A 129 -0.63 9.79 4.59
N ALA A 130 0.37 10.03 3.74
CA ALA A 130 1.34 9.06 3.28
C ALA A 130 2.12 8.43 4.45
N PHE A 131 2.58 9.27 5.37
CA PHE A 131 3.30 8.80 6.56
C PHE A 131 2.43 7.92 7.44
N VAL A 132 1.25 8.40 7.84
CA VAL A 132 0.38 7.67 8.77
C VAL A 132 -0.15 6.39 8.13
N SER A 133 -0.69 6.48 6.92
CA SER A 133 -1.41 5.37 6.29
C SER A 133 -0.51 4.32 5.64
N GLU A 134 0.74 4.63 5.31
CA GLU A 134 1.62 3.67 4.63
C GLU A 134 2.96 3.44 5.33
N VAL A 135 3.72 4.50 5.58
CA VAL A 135 5.07 4.38 6.18
C VAL A 135 4.99 3.82 7.60
N SER A 136 4.21 4.48 8.47
CA SER A 136 4.13 4.16 9.88
C SER A 136 3.52 2.77 10.12
N MET A 137 2.53 2.39 9.31
CA MET A 137 1.90 1.07 9.35
C MET A 137 2.86 -0.03 8.91
N SER A 138 3.58 0.16 7.80
CA SER A 138 4.58 -0.81 7.31
C SER A 138 5.72 -0.98 8.32
N LYS A 139 6.20 0.12 8.91
CA LYS A 139 7.21 0.10 9.97
C LYS A 139 6.69 -0.61 11.23
N GLY A 140 5.44 -0.38 11.60
CA GLY A 140 4.76 -1.04 12.71
C GLY A 140 4.68 -2.56 12.52
N ALA A 141 4.25 -3.01 11.34
CA ALA A 141 4.21 -4.44 10.99
C ALA A 141 5.59 -5.08 11.04
N CYS A 142 6.61 -4.41 10.51
CA CYS A 142 7.98 -4.89 10.53
C CYS A 142 8.53 -5.02 11.97
N LYS A 143 8.28 -4.02 12.82
CA LYS A 143 8.67 -4.03 14.23
C LYS A 143 7.96 -5.13 15.02
N LEU A 144 6.67 -5.33 14.76
CA LEU A 144 5.92 -6.43 15.36
C LEU A 144 6.54 -7.78 14.98
N ALA A 145 6.83 -7.98 13.69
CA ALA A 145 7.48 -9.20 13.22
C ALA A 145 8.84 -9.42 13.87
N LEU A 146 9.70 -8.39 13.94
CA LEU A 146 11.00 -8.46 14.62
C LEU A 146 10.87 -8.85 16.10
N LYS A 147 9.87 -8.31 16.79
CA LYS A 147 9.63 -8.56 18.21
C LYS A 147 9.11 -9.98 18.46
N GLU A 148 8.17 -10.45 17.64
CA GLU A 148 7.41 -11.69 17.90
C GLU A 148 7.93 -12.91 17.13
N LEU A 149 8.84 -12.75 16.16
CA LEU A 149 9.30 -13.85 15.30
C LEU A 149 9.78 -15.06 16.09
N GLY A 150 10.59 -14.83 17.14
CA GLY A 150 11.11 -15.91 17.98
C GLY A 150 10.01 -16.64 18.76
N HIS A 151 8.88 -16.00 19.01
CA HIS A 151 7.69 -16.65 19.58
C HIS A 151 6.91 -17.42 18.51
N TRP A 152 6.64 -16.80 17.36
CA TRP A 152 5.88 -17.41 16.25
C TRP A 152 6.53 -18.67 15.66
N MET A 153 7.86 -18.78 15.75
CA MET A 153 8.59 -19.96 15.28
C MET A 153 8.61 -21.14 16.27
N LYS A 154 8.18 -20.95 17.53
CA LYS A 154 8.22 -22.04 18.53
C LYS A 154 7.13 -23.07 18.25
N PRO A 155 7.44 -24.38 18.33
CA PRO A 155 6.41 -25.42 18.31
C PRO A 155 5.37 -25.20 19.42
N GLU A 156 4.10 -25.37 19.07
CA GLU A 156 2.99 -25.28 20.02
C GLU A 156 2.59 -26.68 20.49
N LYS A 157 2.51 -26.90 21.81
CA LYS A 157 2.06 -28.18 22.35
C LYS A 157 0.60 -28.43 21.99
N ALA A 158 0.32 -29.60 21.43
CA ALA A 158 -1.04 -30.04 21.11
C ALA A 158 -1.58 -31.02 22.15
N LYS A 159 -2.88 -30.94 22.42
CA LYS A 159 -3.56 -31.89 23.32
C LYS A 159 -3.58 -33.27 22.67
N THR A 160 -3.18 -34.29 23.42
CA THR A 160 -3.28 -35.70 23.03
C THR A 160 -4.43 -36.38 23.77
N SER A 161 -4.84 -37.55 23.26
CA SER A 161 -5.89 -38.37 23.86
C SER A 161 -5.30 -39.61 24.55
N MET A 162 -6.12 -40.31 25.35
CA MET A 162 -5.70 -41.54 26.02
C MET A 162 -5.22 -42.61 25.04
N THR A 163 -5.83 -42.69 23.84
CA THR A 163 -5.46 -43.70 22.83
C THR A 163 -4.08 -43.44 22.22
N THR A 164 -3.52 -42.24 22.41
CA THR A 164 -2.17 -41.86 21.95
C THR A 164 -1.14 -41.86 23.08
N TYR A 165 -1.50 -42.26 24.31
CA TYR A 165 -0.53 -42.37 25.40
C TYR A 165 0.45 -43.53 25.13
N PRO A 166 1.77 -43.36 25.35
CA PRO A 166 2.46 -42.27 26.04
C PRO A 166 3.02 -41.14 25.14
N SER A 167 2.58 -41.04 23.89
CA SER A 167 3.10 -40.04 22.94
C SER A 167 2.69 -38.60 23.30
N SER A 168 3.55 -37.64 22.92
CA SER A 168 3.26 -36.20 22.90
C SER A 168 2.98 -35.72 21.47
N ALA A 169 2.33 -34.56 21.33
CA ALA A 169 2.08 -33.93 20.04
C ALA A 169 2.42 -32.44 20.10
N GLU A 170 2.95 -31.93 18.98
CA GLU A 170 3.29 -30.53 18.79
C GLU A 170 2.86 -30.09 17.37
N ILE A 171 2.56 -28.81 17.22
CA ILE A 171 2.30 -28.14 15.95
C ILE A 171 3.54 -27.32 15.61
N VAL A 172 4.17 -27.66 14.50
CA VAL A 172 5.35 -26.96 13.99
C VAL A 172 4.96 -26.12 12.80
N SER A 173 5.26 -24.82 12.86
CA SER A 173 5.03 -23.89 11.75
C SER A 173 6.21 -23.92 10.78
N GLU A 174 5.95 -24.34 9.54
CA GLU A 174 6.94 -24.39 8.47
C GLU A 174 6.57 -23.46 7.31
N PRO A 175 7.55 -22.88 6.60
CA PRO A 175 7.28 -22.10 5.40
C PRO A 175 6.66 -22.96 4.29
N LEU A 176 5.82 -22.34 3.47
CA LEU A 176 5.18 -23.01 2.34
C LEU A 176 6.14 -23.22 1.17
N GLY A 177 7.02 -22.25 0.90
CA GLY A 177 7.94 -22.32 -0.23
C GLY A 177 8.21 -20.98 -0.87
N VAL A 178 7.88 -20.88 -2.16
CA VAL A 178 7.97 -19.67 -2.96
C VAL A 178 6.59 -19.02 -3.06
N VAL A 179 6.50 -17.79 -2.59
CA VAL A 179 5.25 -17.02 -2.48
C VAL A 179 5.24 -15.89 -3.51
N LEU A 180 4.12 -15.75 -4.22
CA LEU A 180 3.86 -14.59 -5.07
C LEU A 180 2.95 -13.60 -4.36
N VAL A 181 3.39 -12.35 -4.24
CA VAL A 181 2.61 -11.22 -3.73
C VAL A 181 2.31 -10.29 -4.91
N ILE A 182 1.03 -10.10 -5.21
CA ILE A 182 0.55 -9.17 -6.23
C ILE A 182 -0.19 -8.05 -5.51
N SER A 183 0.40 -6.86 -5.47
CA SER A 183 -0.16 -5.71 -4.76
C SER A 183 -0.96 -4.79 -5.70
N THR A 184 -1.65 -3.82 -5.11
CA THR A 184 -2.54 -2.86 -5.78
C THR A 184 -2.01 -1.44 -5.63
N TRP A 185 -2.61 -0.49 -6.34
CA TRP A 185 -2.12 0.88 -6.52
C TRP A 185 -2.57 1.90 -5.47
N ASN A 186 -3.57 1.59 -4.65
CA ASN A 186 -4.22 2.62 -3.81
C ASN A 186 -3.50 2.86 -2.46
N TYR A 187 -2.82 1.85 -1.94
CA TYR A 187 -1.83 2.00 -0.87
C TYR A 187 -0.58 1.22 -1.31
N PRO A 188 0.08 1.71 -2.36
CA PRO A 188 0.98 0.90 -3.18
C PRO A 188 2.25 0.50 -2.42
N PHE A 189 2.64 1.24 -1.39
CA PHE A 189 3.76 0.86 -0.54
C PHE A 189 3.32 -0.14 0.52
N LEU A 190 2.29 0.19 1.31
CA LEU A 190 1.81 -0.66 2.41
C LEU A 190 1.39 -2.05 1.91
N LEU A 191 0.54 -2.11 0.88
CA LEU A 191 -0.02 -3.36 0.38
C LEU A 191 0.99 -4.19 -0.42
N SER A 192 2.18 -3.63 -0.69
CA SER A 192 3.34 -4.37 -1.19
C SER A 192 4.17 -4.94 -0.05
N ILE A 193 4.53 -4.10 0.93
CA ILE A 193 5.50 -4.44 1.96
C ILE A 193 4.91 -5.32 3.07
N ASP A 194 3.69 -5.07 3.52
CA ASP A 194 3.10 -5.82 4.64
C ASP A 194 2.96 -7.33 4.35
N PRO A 195 2.45 -7.78 3.18
CA PRO A 195 2.44 -9.20 2.86
C PRO A 195 3.85 -9.79 2.67
N VAL A 196 4.82 -9.00 2.19
CA VAL A 196 6.23 -9.41 2.05
C VAL A 196 6.86 -9.64 3.43
N ILE A 197 6.62 -8.74 4.40
CA ILE A 197 7.03 -8.90 5.80
C ILE A 197 6.51 -10.23 6.36
N GLY A 198 5.20 -10.50 6.19
CA GLY A 198 4.59 -11.75 6.64
C GLY A 198 5.20 -12.98 5.98
N ALA A 199 5.45 -12.94 4.67
CA ALA A 199 6.05 -14.05 3.93
C ALA A 199 7.49 -14.34 4.37
N ILE A 200 8.30 -13.28 4.60
CA ILE A 200 9.67 -13.38 5.13
C ILE A 200 9.66 -13.91 6.56
N ALA A 201 8.80 -13.39 7.44
CA ALA A 201 8.67 -13.86 8.82
C ALA A 201 8.29 -15.35 8.89
N ALA A 202 7.46 -15.82 7.96
CA ALA A 202 7.13 -17.23 7.82
C ALA A 202 8.26 -18.09 7.22
N GLY A 203 9.32 -17.48 6.63
CA GLY A 203 10.50 -18.16 6.11
C GLY A 203 10.42 -18.54 4.63
N ASN A 204 9.62 -17.82 3.84
CA ASN A 204 9.42 -18.10 2.42
C ASN A 204 10.40 -17.32 1.53
N ALA A 205 10.64 -17.83 0.33
CA ALA A 205 11.12 -17.01 -0.78
C ALA A 205 9.93 -16.23 -1.38
N VAL A 206 10.16 -15.03 -1.91
CA VAL A 206 9.09 -14.09 -2.28
C VAL A 206 9.34 -13.46 -3.64
N VAL A 207 8.27 -13.35 -4.42
CA VAL A 207 8.20 -12.43 -5.56
C VAL A 207 7.13 -11.39 -5.29
N LEU A 208 7.51 -10.12 -5.34
CA LEU A 208 6.59 -9.00 -5.33
C LEU A 208 6.32 -8.53 -6.77
N LYS A 209 5.06 -8.45 -7.16
CA LYS A 209 4.58 -7.80 -8.38
C LYS A 209 3.81 -6.53 -7.98
N PRO A 210 4.46 -5.35 -7.96
CA PRO A 210 3.80 -4.09 -7.62
C PRO A 210 2.88 -3.64 -8.76
N SER A 211 1.89 -2.80 -8.45
CA SER A 211 0.92 -2.35 -9.45
C SER A 211 1.55 -1.33 -10.42
N GLU A 212 1.37 -1.57 -11.72
CA GLU A 212 1.77 -0.66 -12.79
C GLU A 212 0.99 0.67 -12.82
N ILE A 213 -0.11 0.76 -12.05
CA ILE A 213 -0.92 1.99 -11.94
C ILE A 213 -0.29 2.99 -10.96
N ALA A 214 0.62 2.54 -10.09
CA ALA A 214 1.44 3.39 -9.22
C ALA A 214 2.93 3.23 -9.62
N PRO A 215 3.33 3.76 -10.79
CA PRO A 215 4.65 3.52 -11.38
C PRO A 215 5.81 4.05 -10.54
N ALA A 216 5.68 5.21 -9.88
CA ALA A 216 6.76 5.77 -9.08
C ALA A 216 7.10 4.83 -7.91
N ILE A 217 6.07 4.32 -7.22
CA ILE A 217 6.25 3.36 -6.13
C ILE A 217 6.70 1.99 -6.64
N SER A 218 6.18 1.51 -7.78
CA SER A 218 6.63 0.26 -8.42
C SER A 218 8.15 0.26 -8.63
N THR A 219 8.66 1.32 -9.28
CA THR A 219 10.09 1.45 -9.59
C THR A 219 10.92 1.69 -8.35
N LEU A 220 10.42 2.46 -7.38
CA LEU A 220 11.09 2.64 -6.10
C LEU A 220 11.25 1.30 -5.37
N LEU A 221 10.18 0.51 -5.24
CA LEU A 221 10.21 -0.80 -4.59
C LEU A 221 11.16 -1.77 -5.30
N SER A 222 11.15 -1.79 -6.63
CA SER A 222 12.08 -2.59 -7.44
C SER A 222 13.54 -2.33 -7.06
N LYS A 223 13.92 -1.05 -7.01
CA LYS A 223 15.27 -0.63 -6.60
C LYS A 223 15.57 -0.91 -5.14
N LEU A 224 14.67 -0.56 -4.22
CA LEU A 224 14.94 -0.63 -2.79
C LEU A 224 15.01 -2.07 -2.29
N LEU A 225 14.13 -2.95 -2.75
CA LEU A 225 14.19 -4.36 -2.34
C LEU A 225 15.47 -5.01 -2.86
N GLU A 226 15.96 -4.61 -4.03
CA GLU A 226 17.24 -5.07 -4.57
C GLU A 226 18.44 -4.61 -3.72
N GLU A 227 18.38 -3.38 -3.20
CA GLU A 227 19.45 -2.76 -2.41
C GLU A 227 19.51 -3.30 -0.96
N TYR A 228 18.36 -3.57 -0.34
CA TYR A 228 18.26 -3.85 1.09
C TYR A 228 18.09 -5.33 1.46
N LEU A 229 17.65 -6.18 0.52
CA LEU A 229 17.25 -7.57 0.80
C LEU A 229 18.05 -8.61 0.01
N ASP A 230 17.88 -9.88 0.37
CA ASP A 230 18.52 -11.01 -0.28
C ASP A 230 17.88 -11.34 -1.65
N ASN A 231 18.47 -10.82 -2.71
CA ASN A 231 18.00 -10.98 -4.09
C ASN A 231 17.98 -12.42 -4.59
N SER A 232 18.65 -13.36 -3.91
CA SER A 232 18.53 -14.78 -4.28
C SER A 232 17.23 -15.43 -3.78
N SER A 233 16.49 -14.75 -2.91
CA SER A 233 15.26 -15.27 -2.27
C SER A 233 14.09 -14.29 -2.33
N ILE A 234 14.33 -13.01 -2.61
CA ILE A 234 13.32 -11.96 -2.70
C ILE A 234 13.53 -11.23 -4.02
N ARG A 235 12.50 -11.17 -4.87
CA ARG A 235 12.56 -10.51 -6.19
C ARG A 235 11.38 -9.60 -6.40
N VAL A 236 11.58 -8.55 -7.19
CA VAL A 236 10.51 -7.70 -7.70
C VAL A 236 10.37 -7.93 -9.21
N VAL A 237 9.14 -8.04 -9.68
CA VAL A 237 8.81 -8.10 -11.10
C VAL A 237 7.83 -6.99 -11.40
N GLU A 238 8.35 -5.91 -11.99
CA GLU A 238 7.52 -4.84 -12.53
C GLU A 238 6.86 -5.28 -13.84
N GLY A 239 5.74 -4.65 -14.17
CA GLY A 239 5.01 -4.92 -15.42
C GLY A 239 3.50 -4.95 -15.20
N ALA A 240 2.77 -5.11 -16.30
CA ALA A 240 1.32 -5.05 -16.32
C ALA A 240 0.71 -6.45 -16.44
N VAL A 241 -0.28 -6.61 -17.32
CA VAL A 241 -1.04 -7.85 -17.49
C VAL A 241 -0.18 -8.99 -18.03
N ALA A 242 0.74 -8.73 -18.96
CA ALA A 242 1.56 -9.77 -19.59
C ALA A 242 2.47 -10.46 -18.57
N GLU A 243 3.17 -9.67 -17.75
CA GLU A 243 4.07 -10.15 -16.71
C GLU A 243 3.30 -10.85 -15.59
N THR A 244 2.15 -10.30 -15.20
CA THR A 244 1.25 -10.96 -14.23
C THR A 244 0.79 -12.32 -14.74
N THR A 245 0.44 -12.41 -16.03
CA THR A 245 0.01 -13.67 -16.65
C THR A 245 1.15 -14.68 -16.68
N ALA A 246 2.34 -14.26 -17.10
CA ALA A 246 3.54 -15.11 -17.11
C ALA A 246 3.89 -15.65 -15.72
N LEU A 247 3.78 -14.81 -14.68
CA LEU A 247 3.96 -15.23 -13.29
C LEU A 247 2.88 -16.24 -12.87
N LEU A 248 1.61 -16.00 -13.18
CA LEU A 248 0.49 -16.86 -12.80
C LEU A 248 0.49 -18.22 -13.51
N GLU A 249 1.23 -18.38 -14.61
CA GLU A 249 1.45 -19.69 -15.24
C GLU A 249 2.39 -20.60 -14.43
N GLN A 250 3.23 -20.02 -13.57
CA GLN A 250 4.19 -20.77 -12.78
C GLN A 250 3.55 -21.42 -11.55
N LYS A 251 4.19 -22.47 -11.03
CA LYS A 251 3.80 -23.09 -9.77
C LYS A 251 4.31 -22.26 -8.59
N TRP A 252 3.38 -21.81 -7.75
CA TRP A 252 3.65 -21.14 -6.48
C TRP A 252 3.18 -21.99 -5.30
N ASP A 253 3.80 -21.82 -4.14
CA ASP A 253 3.39 -22.51 -2.93
C ASP A 253 2.33 -21.70 -2.15
N LYS A 254 2.24 -20.39 -2.44
CA LYS A 254 1.11 -19.52 -2.08
C LYS A 254 1.05 -18.31 -3.03
N ILE A 255 -0.16 -17.83 -3.30
CA ILE A 255 -0.38 -16.52 -3.94
C ILE A 255 -1.15 -15.62 -2.98
N PHE A 256 -0.66 -14.40 -2.80
CA PHE A 256 -1.35 -13.32 -2.09
C PHE A 256 -1.70 -12.24 -3.12
N TYR A 257 -2.98 -11.94 -3.28
CA TYR A 257 -3.46 -10.95 -4.23
C TYR A 257 -4.34 -9.93 -3.51
N THR A 258 -4.01 -8.65 -3.70
CA THR A 258 -4.90 -7.55 -3.34
C THR A 258 -5.39 -6.84 -4.59
N GLY A 259 -6.70 -6.61 -4.71
CA GLY A 259 -7.25 -5.79 -5.78
C GLY A 259 -8.71 -6.12 -6.13
N SER A 260 -9.02 -6.14 -7.43
CA SER A 260 -10.40 -6.25 -7.90
C SER A 260 -10.93 -7.69 -7.87
N PRO A 261 -12.22 -7.91 -7.55
CA PRO A 261 -12.82 -9.25 -7.64
C PRO A 261 -12.73 -9.89 -9.02
N ARG A 262 -12.73 -9.08 -10.10
CA ARG A 262 -12.57 -9.56 -11.47
C ARG A 262 -11.21 -10.25 -11.67
N VAL A 263 -10.13 -9.59 -11.25
CA VAL A 263 -8.77 -10.13 -11.37
C VAL A 263 -8.52 -11.21 -10.31
N GLY A 264 -9.10 -11.10 -9.11
CA GLY A 264 -9.04 -12.15 -8.10
C GLY A 264 -9.57 -13.49 -8.60
N ARG A 265 -10.64 -13.51 -9.40
CA ARG A 265 -11.12 -14.73 -10.08
C ARG A 265 -10.10 -15.30 -11.07
N ILE A 266 -9.39 -14.45 -11.81
CA ILE A 266 -8.34 -14.87 -12.75
C ILE A 266 -7.17 -15.50 -11.97
N VAL A 267 -6.73 -14.84 -10.89
CA VAL A 267 -5.67 -15.34 -10.00
C VAL A 267 -6.06 -16.71 -9.43
N MET A 268 -7.27 -16.84 -8.89
CA MET A 268 -7.75 -18.11 -8.33
C MET A 268 -7.84 -19.22 -9.39
N ALA A 269 -8.30 -18.90 -10.60
CA ALA A 269 -8.37 -19.85 -11.70
C ALA A 269 -6.97 -20.33 -12.15
N ALA A 270 -5.98 -19.44 -12.17
CA ALA A 270 -4.59 -19.82 -12.45
C ALA A 270 -3.99 -20.67 -11.33
N ALA A 271 -4.20 -20.27 -10.06
CA ALA A 271 -3.74 -20.99 -8.88
C ALA A 271 -4.29 -22.44 -8.82
N ALA A 272 -5.55 -22.63 -9.22
CA ALA A 272 -6.20 -23.94 -9.22
C ALA A 272 -5.49 -24.98 -10.11
N LYS A 273 -4.81 -24.54 -11.19
CA LYS A 273 -4.03 -25.44 -12.07
C LYS A 273 -2.90 -26.15 -11.33
N HIS A 274 -2.40 -25.55 -10.25
CA HIS A 274 -1.26 -26.04 -9.45
C HIS A 274 -1.66 -26.46 -8.03
N LEU A 275 -2.96 -26.42 -7.70
CA LEU A 275 -3.49 -26.58 -6.34
C LEU A 275 -2.86 -25.59 -5.34
N THR A 276 -2.52 -24.40 -5.80
CA THR A 276 -1.89 -23.37 -4.97
C THR A 276 -2.92 -22.69 -4.07
N PRO A 277 -2.70 -22.63 -2.75
CA PRO A 277 -3.56 -21.86 -1.85
C PRO A 277 -3.44 -20.36 -2.12
N VAL A 278 -4.57 -19.65 -2.06
CA VAL A 278 -4.63 -18.19 -2.30
C VAL A 278 -5.12 -17.43 -1.07
N THR A 279 -4.63 -16.22 -0.89
CA THR A 279 -5.30 -15.16 -0.10
C THR A 279 -5.73 -14.09 -1.09
N LEU A 280 -7.03 -13.74 -1.08
CA LEU A 280 -7.61 -12.74 -1.97
C LEU A 280 -8.20 -11.60 -1.14
N GLU A 281 -7.47 -10.50 -1.04
CA GLU A 281 -7.93 -9.26 -0.40
C GLU A 281 -8.64 -8.40 -1.45
N LEU A 282 -9.97 -8.46 -1.44
CA LEU A 282 -10.82 -7.86 -2.47
C LEU A 282 -11.63 -6.69 -1.91
N GLY A 283 -12.33 -5.99 -2.81
CA GLY A 283 -13.26 -4.93 -2.45
C GLY A 283 -14.73 -5.38 -2.36
N GLY A 284 -15.57 -4.43 -1.97
CA GLY A 284 -17.02 -4.52 -1.96
C GLY A 284 -17.60 -3.11 -1.72
N LYS A 285 -18.90 -3.04 -1.39
CA LYS A 285 -19.53 -1.78 -0.96
C LYS A 285 -19.72 -1.85 0.55
N CYS A 286 -18.88 -1.16 1.32
CA CYS A 286 -18.97 -1.11 2.79
C CYS A 286 -20.09 -0.15 3.24
N PRO A 287 -21.20 -0.65 3.81
CA PRO A 287 -22.25 0.22 4.35
C PRO A 287 -21.81 0.88 5.66
N VAL A 288 -22.27 2.10 5.90
CA VAL A 288 -22.30 2.70 7.24
C VAL A 288 -23.76 2.90 7.63
N VAL A 289 -24.19 2.23 8.70
CA VAL A 289 -25.52 2.40 9.27
C VAL A 289 -25.46 3.46 10.35
N VAL A 290 -26.22 4.56 10.19
CA VAL A 290 -26.28 5.65 11.15
C VAL A 290 -27.67 5.71 11.76
N ASP A 291 -27.77 5.32 13.03
CA ASP A 291 -29.00 5.45 13.82
C ASP A 291 -29.19 6.89 14.33
N SER A 292 -30.43 7.23 14.66
CA SER A 292 -30.85 8.51 15.22
C SER A 292 -30.31 8.78 16.63
N ASN A 293 -29.93 7.73 17.37
CA ASN A 293 -29.41 7.82 18.74
C ASN A 293 -27.87 7.71 18.79
N VAL A 294 -27.17 8.60 18.09
CA VAL A 294 -25.70 8.65 18.07
C VAL A 294 -25.19 10.05 18.34
N ASN A 295 -23.92 10.16 18.76
CA ASN A 295 -23.22 11.43 18.68
C ASN A 295 -22.94 11.76 17.20
N LEU A 296 -23.86 12.54 16.61
CA LEU A 296 -23.89 12.80 15.17
C LEU A 296 -22.60 13.46 14.66
N GLN A 297 -22.08 14.45 15.39
CA GLN A 297 -20.86 15.15 14.98
C GLN A 297 -19.65 14.20 14.95
N VAL A 298 -19.48 13.37 15.98
CA VAL A 298 -18.40 12.37 16.02
C VAL A 298 -18.57 11.33 14.92
N ALA A 299 -19.79 10.84 14.70
CA ALA A 299 -20.08 9.87 13.65
C ALA A 299 -19.72 10.44 12.26
N VAL A 300 -20.17 11.66 11.96
CA VAL A 300 -19.88 12.35 10.70
C VAL A 300 -18.39 12.56 10.50
N ARG A 301 -17.66 13.07 11.49
CA ARG A 301 -16.20 13.26 11.38
C ARG A 301 -15.45 11.95 11.10
N ARG A 302 -15.89 10.84 11.71
CA ARG A 302 -15.32 9.51 11.44
C ARG A 302 -15.66 8.98 10.04
N ILE A 303 -16.89 9.23 9.57
CA ILE A 303 -17.28 8.92 8.18
C ILE A 303 -16.41 9.73 7.21
N ILE A 304 -16.20 11.02 7.47
CA ILE A 304 -15.37 11.87 6.62
C ILE A 304 -13.93 11.39 6.60
N ALA A 305 -13.37 11.07 7.77
CA ALA A 305 -12.03 10.54 7.88
C ALA A 305 -11.86 9.25 7.07
N GLY A 306 -12.77 8.28 7.26
CA GLY A 306 -12.71 7.00 6.55
C GLY A 306 -13.03 7.08 5.05
N LYS A 307 -13.80 8.09 4.62
CA LYS A 307 -14.18 8.25 3.21
C LYS A 307 -13.22 9.14 2.45
N TRP A 308 -12.99 10.38 2.86
CA TRP A 308 -12.23 11.34 2.04
C TRP A 308 -10.80 11.54 2.53
N ALA A 309 -10.58 11.59 3.85
CA ALA A 309 -9.21 11.75 4.38
C ALA A 309 -8.34 10.49 4.17
N CYS A 310 -8.96 9.34 3.93
CA CYS A 310 -8.29 8.12 3.51
C CYS A 310 -8.29 8.01 1.98
N ASN A 311 -7.23 8.53 1.36
CA ASN A 311 -6.90 8.41 -0.06
C ASN A 311 -8.06 8.81 -1.00
N ASN A 312 -8.81 9.84 -0.62
CA ASN A 312 -9.97 10.34 -1.37
C ASN A 312 -10.98 9.23 -1.75
N GLY A 313 -11.19 8.29 -0.82
CA GLY A 313 -12.17 7.21 -0.95
C GLY A 313 -11.69 6.03 -1.77
N GLN A 314 -10.43 6.04 -2.21
CA GLN A 314 -9.79 4.94 -2.91
C GLN A 314 -9.27 3.90 -1.90
N ALA A 315 -10.14 3.40 -1.03
CA ALA A 315 -9.82 2.36 -0.07
C ALA A 315 -10.87 1.26 -0.08
N CYS A 316 -10.45 -0.02 -0.05
CA CYS A 316 -11.35 -1.17 -0.09
C CYS A 316 -12.32 -1.22 1.11
N ILE A 317 -11.93 -0.59 2.22
CA ILE A 317 -12.69 -0.50 3.47
C ILE A 317 -13.35 0.88 3.67
N ALA A 318 -13.25 1.80 2.72
CA ALA A 318 -13.87 3.12 2.84
C ALA A 318 -15.40 2.99 2.92
N PRO A 319 -16.07 3.88 3.67
CA PRO A 319 -17.52 4.05 3.58
C PRO A 319 -17.96 4.21 2.12
N ASP A 320 -18.68 3.23 1.60
CA ASP A 320 -19.14 3.29 0.22
C ASP A 320 -20.49 4.00 0.14
N TYR A 321 -21.40 3.67 1.06
CA TYR A 321 -22.72 4.29 1.17
C TYR A 321 -23.20 4.33 2.62
N VAL A 322 -24.13 5.25 2.90
CA VAL A 322 -24.74 5.42 4.23
C VAL A 322 -26.20 4.97 4.19
N ILE A 323 -26.61 4.23 5.22
CA ILE A 323 -28.00 3.86 5.46
C ILE A 323 -28.47 4.57 6.74
N THR A 324 -29.58 5.31 6.65
CA THR A 324 -30.21 5.95 7.81
C THR A 324 -31.72 6.06 7.61
N THR A 325 -32.45 6.49 8.63
CA THR A 325 -33.90 6.70 8.52
C THR A 325 -34.22 7.99 7.76
N LYS A 326 -35.36 8.00 7.07
CA LYS A 326 -35.80 9.13 6.22
C LYS A 326 -35.83 10.47 6.99
N ASP A 327 -36.31 10.44 8.22
CA ASP A 327 -36.45 11.65 9.05
C ASP A 327 -35.12 12.16 9.61
N PHE A 328 -34.11 11.30 9.68
CA PHE A 328 -32.77 11.65 10.17
C PHE A 328 -31.82 12.12 9.07
N ALA A 329 -32.04 11.69 7.83
CA ALA A 329 -31.19 12.02 6.69
C ALA A 329 -30.90 13.53 6.53
N PRO A 330 -31.88 14.46 6.64
CA PRO A 330 -31.58 15.89 6.52
C PRO A 330 -30.58 16.39 7.57
N LYS A 331 -30.74 15.97 8.84
CA LYS A 331 -29.84 16.35 9.94
C LYS A 331 -28.42 15.82 9.69
N LEU A 332 -28.31 14.59 9.21
CA LEU A 332 -27.02 13.99 8.88
C LEU A 332 -26.32 14.75 7.75
N ILE A 333 -27.04 15.09 6.69
CA ILE A 333 -26.51 15.83 5.53
C ILE A 333 -26.01 17.22 5.95
N ASP A 334 -26.76 17.92 6.80
CA ASP A 334 -26.38 19.27 7.24
C ASP A 334 -25.09 19.26 8.06
N VAL A 335 -24.93 18.30 8.99
CA VAL A 335 -23.67 18.14 9.75
C VAL A 335 -22.54 17.70 8.84
N LEU A 336 -22.79 16.80 7.87
CA LEU A 336 -21.80 16.37 6.89
C LEU A 336 -21.27 17.55 6.06
N ARG A 337 -22.14 18.46 5.61
CA ARG A 337 -21.74 19.66 4.87
C ARG A 337 -20.78 20.52 5.68
N HIS A 338 -21.13 20.82 6.92
CA HIS A 338 -20.31 21.65 7.82
C HIS A 338 -18.95 21.01 8.08
N GLU A 339 -18.92 19.73 8.46
CA GLU A 339 -17.68 19.06 8.80
C GLU A 339 -16.78 18.82 7.56
N LEU A 340 -17.34 18.67 6.35
CA LEU A 340 -16.54 18.61 5.13
C LEU A 340 -15.82 19.93 4.84
N GLU A 341 -16.49 21.06 5.03
CA GLU A 341 -15.87 22.40 4.88
C GLU A 341 -14.78 22.63 5.94
N GLU A 342 -14.98 22.14 7.17
CA GLU A 342 -13.95 22.20 8.22
C GLU A 342 -12.72 21.33 7.90
N PHE A 343 -12.90 20.19 7.22
CA PHE A 343 -11.79 19.30 6.86
C PHE A 343 -11.00 19.79 5.65
N PHE A 344 -11.68 20.23 4.59
CA PHE A 344 -11.05 20.47 3.28
C PHE A 344 -11.22 21.91 2.78
N GLY A 345 -11.82 22.78 3.58
CA GLY A 345 -12.15 24.14 3.20
C GLY A 345 -13.36 24.22 2.26
N LYS A 346 -13.67 25.45 1.84
CA LYS A 346 -14.78 25.75 0.93
C LYS A 346 -14.60 25.21 -0.47
N ASN A 347 -13.34 25.00 -0.88
CA ASN A 347 -12.99 24.48 -2.19
C ASN A 347 -12.07 23.26 -2.05
N PRO A 348 -12.62 22.05 -1.87
CA PRO A 348 -11.83 20.85 -1.64
C PRO A 348 -10.84 20.51 -2.78
N ILE A 349 -11.07 20.99 -4.00
CA ILE A 349 -10.15 20.80 -5.14
C ILE A 349 -8.80 21.47 -4.87
N GLU A 350 -8.78 22.58 -4.13
CA GLU A 350 -7.55 23.31 -3.76
C GLU A 350 -6.93 22.81 -2.45
N SER A 351 -7.56 21.82 -1.78
CA SER A 351 -7.06 21.30 -0.51
C SER A 351 -5.75 20.53 -0.71
N GLU A 352 -4.76 20.88 0.09
CA GLU A 352 -3.47 20.19 0.24
C GLU A 352 -3.59 18.91 1.10
N ASP A 353 -4.72 18.72 1.78
CA ASP A 353 -4.98 17.59 2.69
C ASP A 353 -5.79 16.46 2.05
N MET A 354 -5.93 16.47 0.72
CA MET A 354 -6.73 15.48 0.00
C MET A 354 -5.93 14.81 -1.11
N SER A 355 -5.88 13.49 -1.13
CA SER A 355 -5.33 12.72 -2.26
C SER A 355 -6.15 12.93 -3.54
N ARG A 356 -5.58 12.56 -4.70
CA ARG A 356 -6.24 12.69 -6.00
C ARG A 356 -6.51 11.33 -6.65
N ILE A 357 -7.32 11.34 -7.71
CA ILE A 357 -7.77 10.11 -8.35
C ILE A 357 -6.66 9.56 -9.24
N VAL A 358 -6.21 8.35 -8.95
CA VAL A 358 -4.97 7.73 -9.49
C VAL A 358 -4.78 7.79 -11.01
N SER A 359 -5.85 7.94 -11.79
CA SER A 359 -5.74 7.98 -13.25
C SER A 359 -6.98 8.57 -13.91
N VAL A 360 -6.80 9.04 -15.15
CA VAL A 360 -7.85 9.52 -16.04
C VAL A 360 -8.96 8.47 -16.22
N GLN A 361 -8.62 7.19 -16.31
CA GLN A 361 -9.61 6.12 -16.48
C GLN A 361 -10.49 5.96 -15.23
N HIS A 362 -9.89 6.05 -14.04
CA HIS A 362 -10.63 6.00 -12.77
C HIS A 362 -11.47 7.25 -12.56
N PHE A 363 -10.95 8.43 -12.93
CA PHE A 363 -11.69 9.68 -12.93
C PHE A 363 -12.92 9.58 -13.85
N LYS A 364 -12.75 9.20 -15.12
CA LYS A 364 -13.86 9.02 -16.07
C LYS A 364 -14.89 8.00 -15.62
N ARG A 365 -14.48 6.98 -14.86
CA ARG A 365 -15.43 6.03 -14.24
C ARG A 365 -16.28 6.72 -13.17
N LEU A 366 -15.66 7.47 -12.25
CA LEU A 366 -16.38 8.19 -11.19
C LEU A 366 -17.28 9.29 -11.75
N THR A 367 -16.78 10.06 -12.71
CA THR A 367 -17.53 11.11 -13.43
C THR A 367 -18.79 10.54 -14.06
N ARG A 368 -18.71 9.38 -14.73
CA ARG A 368 -19.89 8.71 -15.30
C ARG A 368 -20.93 8.33 -14.24
N LEU A 369 -20.52 7.88 -13.05
CA LEU A 369 -21.46 7.58 -11.96
C LEU A 369 -22.21 8.83 -11.47
N LEU A 370 -21.57 10.00 -11.52
CA LEU A 370 -22.21 11.27 -11.16
C LEU A 370 -23.18 11.77 -12.24
N ASP A 371 -22.90 11.45 -13.51
CA ASP A 371 -23.72 11.85 -14.66
C ASP A 371 -24.91 10.91 -14.91
N GLU A 372 -25.04 9.79 -14.19
CA GLU A 372 -26.20 8.90 -14.30
C GLU A 372 -27.50 9.65 -13.94
N ASP A 373 -28.55 9.48 -14.73
CA ASP A 373 -29.85 10.17 -14.56
C ASP A 373 -30.45 9.96 -13.15
N GLU A 374 -30.17 8.82 -12.52
CA GLU A 374 -30.64 8.52 -11.17
C GLU A 374 -29.87 9.27 -10.07
N VAL A 375 -28.73 9.89 -10.39
CA VAL A 375 -27.77 10.50 -9.46
C VAL A 375 -27.66 12.02 -9.66
N SER A 376 -27.56 12.49 -10.90
CA SER A 376 -27.21 13.88 -11.24
C SER A 376 -28.11 14.92 -10.57
N ASP A 377 -29.43 14.73 -10.62
CA ASP A 377 -30.43 15.61 -9.99
C ASP A 377 -30.53 15.46 -8.46
N LYS A 378 -29.79 14.51 -7.87
CA LYS A 378 -29.80 14.19 -6.43
C LYS A 378 -28.50 14.58 -5.72
N ILE A 379 -27.57 15.25 -6.39
CA ILE A 379 -26.33 15.73 -5.77
C ILE A 379 -26.67 16.91 -4.84
N ILE A 380 -26.52 16.71 -3.53
CA ILE A 380 -26.84 17.73 -2.51
C ILE A 380 -25.60 18.53 -2.08
N ILE A 381 -24.42 17.90 -2.12
CA ILE A 381 -23.13 18.49 -1.72
C ILE A 381 -22.08 18.03 -2.73
N GLY A 382 -21.25 18.96 -3.21
CA GLY A 382 -20.14 18.64 -4.11
C GLY A 382 -20.56 18.51 -5.59
N GLY A 383 -19.94 17.57 -6.30
CA GLY A 383 -20.15 17.33 -7.74
C GLY A 383 -19.16 18.05 -8.66
N GLN A 384 -18.32 18.92 -8.12
CA GLN A 384 -17.22 19.55 -8.86
C GLN A 384 -16.19 18.50 -9.28
N ARG A 385 -15.58 18.71 -10.44
CA ARG A 385 -14.66 17.78 -11.09
C ARG A 385 -13.64 18.53 -11.93
N ASP A 386 -12.38 18.14 -11.84
CA ASP A 386 -11.29 18.69 -12.66
C ASP A 386 -10.32 17.57 -13.06
N GLU A 387 -10.35 17.16 -14.34
CA GLU A 387 -9.45 16.12 -14.88
C GLU A 387 -7.99 16.59 -14.93
N ASN A 388 -7.73 17.90 -14.80
CA ASN A 388 -6.37 18.45 -14.83
C ASN A 388 -5.68 18.43 -13.46
N GLN A 389 -6.41 18.07 -12.39
CA GLN A 389 -5.91 18.00 -11.03
C GLN A 389 -6.07 16.57 -10.48
N LEU A 390 -5.31 15.63 -11.08
CA LEU A 390 -5.27 14.22 -10.71
C LEU A 390 -4.06 13.84 -9.87
#